data_AF-A0A501WG36-F1
#
_entry.id   AF-A0A501WG36-F1
#
_cell.length_a   1.000
_cell.length_b   1.000
_cell.length_c   1.000
_cell.angle_alpha   90.00
_cell.angle_beta   90.00
_cell.angle_gamma   90.00
#
_symmetry.space_group_name_H-M   'P 1'
#
loop_
_entity.id
_entity.type
_entity.pdbx_description
1 polymer ?
#
loop_
_entity_poly.entity_id
_entity_poly.type
_entity_poly.pdbx_seq_one_letter_code
_entity_poly.pdbx_strand_id
1 'polypeptide(L)'
;MIKKLFVFFGLVILAVFLYYFSVILIARANTKEIVNEALASDKMKLELNDLTAEQLDALLKIQDPNFYNHKGVDFATPGTGVTTISQGLVKMYYFENFKPGPQKVKQTLIARFAFDPLTPKDTILKLFVNEAYLGQENGKPVKGFEDASQYYFHKEFKQLNWDEYLSLLSMIRAPFKFHYFNEREKNLERVGRIKKVLAGDYTPVDNSDLFYDRR
;
A
#
# COMPACT_ATOMS: atom_id res chain seq x y z
N MET A 1 18.33 -16.60 -42.57
CA MET A 1 17.47 -15.54 -42.00
C MET A 1 17.03 -15.85 -40.57
N ILE A 2 16.46 -17.04 -40.32
CA ILE A 2 15.93 -17.47 -39.00
C ILE A 2 16.95 -17.43 -37.85
N LYS A 3 18.20 -17.91 -38.03
CA LYS A 3 19.23 -17.88 -36.98
C LYS A 3 19.59 -16.46 -36.50
N LYS A 4 19.65 -15.48 -37.41
CA LYS A 4 19.93 -14.08 -37.06
C LYS A 4 18.79 -13.47 -36.24
N LEU A 5 17.56 -13.85 -36.54
CA LEU A 5 16.37 -13.42 -35.79
C LEU A 5 16.37 -13.97 -34.35
N PHE A 6 16.71 -15.26 -34.16
CA PHE A 6 16.85 -15.86 -32.83
C PHE A 6 17.94 -15.18 -31.99
N VAL A 7 19.10 -14.90 -32.58
CA VAL A 7 20.18 -14.18 -31.88
C VAL A 7 19.73 -12.77 -31.48
N PHE A 8 19.03 -12.05 -32.37
CA PHE A 8 18.50 -10.73 -32.07
C PHE A 8 17.52 -10.74 -30.89
N PHE A 9 16.53 -11.65 -30.90
CA PHE A 9 15.60 -11.79 -29.76
C PHE A 9 16.31 -12.18 -28.47
N GLY A 10 17.31 -13.06 -28.53
CA GLY A 10 18.13 -13.42 -27.37
C GLY A 10 18.85 -12.22 -26.75
N LEU A 11 19.45 -11.36 -27.59
CA LEU A 11 20.11 -10.13 -27.14
C LEU A 11 19.13 -9.13 -26.51
N VAL A 12 17.94 -8.98 -27.09
CA VAL A 12 16.88 -8.11 -26.53
C VAL A 12 16.43 -8.62 -25.16
N ILE A 13 16.17 -9.93 -25.02
CA ILE A 13 15.80 -10.53 -23.73
C ILE A 13 16.90 -10.33 -22.68
N LEU A 14 18.15 -10.56 -23.07
CA LEU A 14 19.30 -10.35 -22.19
C LEU A 14 19.41 -8.88 -21.75
N ALA A 15 19.25 -7.93 -22.68
CA ALA A 15 19.29 -6.50 -22.36
C ALA A 15 18.17 -6.11 -21.38
N VAL A 16 16.95 -6.60 -21.58
CA VAL A 16 15.82 -6.37 -20.66
C VAL A 16 16.09 -6.98 -19.29
N PHE A 17 16.63 -8.20 -19.23
CA PHE A 17 17.02 -8.85 -17.98
C PHE A 17 18.07 -8.03 -17.23
N LEU A 18 19.17 -7.66 -17.91
CA LEU A 18 20.25 -6.86 -17.32
C LEU A 18 19.75 -5.51 -16.81
N TYR A 19 18.82 -4.89 -17.51
CA TYR A 19 18.19 -3.64 -17.08
C TYR A 19 17.39 -3.81 -15.78
N TYR A 20 16.52 -4.82 -15.68
CA TYR A 20 15.76 -5.04 -14.45
C TYR A 20 16.66 -5.54 -13.30
N PHE A 21 17.70 -6.30 -13.61
CA PHE A 21 18.70 -6.71 -12.64
C PHE A 21 19.45 -5.51 -12.07
N SER A 22 19.89 -4.56 -12.90
CA SER A 22 20.53 -3.34 -12.43
C SER A 22 19.59 -2.47 -11.60
N VAL A 23 18.30 -2.39 -11.96
CA VAL A 23 17.27 -1.72 -11.14
C VAL A 23 17.20 -2.32 -9.73
N ILE A 24 17.24 -3.65 -9.61
CA ILE A 24 17.23 -4.32 -8.29
C ILE A 24 18.49 -3.99 -7.50
N LEU A 25 19.67 -4.03 -8.13
CA LEU A 25 20.94 -3.72 -7.46
C LEU A 25 20.98 -2.28 -6.94
N ILE A 26 20.57 -1.32 -7.78
CA ILE A 26 20.46 0.09 -7.39
C ILE A 26 19.47 0.24 -6.24
N ALA A 27 18.29 -0.37 -6.33
CA ALA A 27 17.31 -0.27 -5.26
C ALA A 27 17.83 -0.86 -3.94
N ARG A 28 18.50 -2.02 -3.97
CA ARG A 28 19.10 -2.64 -2.78
C ARG A 28 20.17 -1.74 -2.14
N ALA A 29 20.99 -1.08 -2.94
CA ALA A 29 22.03 -0.17 -2.45
C ALA A 29 21.42 1.05 -1.73
N ASN A 30 20.32 1.59 -2.25
CA ASN A 30 19.72 2.83 -1.73
C ASN A 30 18.59 2.60 -0.69
N THR A 31 18.07 1.37 -0.54
CA THR A 31 16.89 1.11 0.30
C THR A 31 17.07 1.59 1.74
N LYS A 32 18.24 1.34 2.34
CA LYS A 32 18.50 1.71 3.74
C LYS A 32 18.47 3.21 3.94
N GLU A 33 19.06 3.97 3.02
CA GLU A 33 19.08 5.43 3.06
C GLU A 33 17.68 6.00 2.88
N ILE A 34 16.95 5.55 1.85
CA ILE A 34 15.56 5.94 1.59
C ILE A 34 14.66 5.72 2.82
N VAL A 35 14.78 4.56 3.48
CA VAL A 35 14.00 4.25 4.66
C VAL A 35 14.39 5.12 5.85
N ASN A 36 15.68 5.35 6.07
CA ASN A 36 16.16 6.20 7.16
C ASN A 36 15.71 7.65 6.99
N GLU A 37 15.78 8.19 5.76
CA GLU A 37 15.28 9.53 5.44
C GLU A 37 13.77 9.61 5.67
N ALA A 38 13.01 8.61 5.23
CA ALA A 38 11.57 8.54 5.45
C ALA A 38 11.21 8.51 6.94
N LEU A 39 11.96 7.76 7.75
CA LEU A 39 11.78 7.69 9.20
C LEU A 39 12.18 8.98 9.93
N ALA A 40 13.10 9.76 9.38
CA ALA A 40 13.54 11.04 9.93
C ALA A 40 12.63 12.21 9.53
N SER A 41 11.65 12.00 8.64
CA SER A 41 10.71 13.04 8.22
C SER A 41 9.80 13.46 9.37
N ASP A 42 9.51 14.76 9.43
CA ASP A 42 8.47 15.40 10.25
C ASP A 42 7.05 14.84 10.05
N LYS A 43 6.83 14.07 8.98
CA LYS A 43 5.57 13.34 8.74
C LYS A 43 5.39 12.11 9.62
N MET A 44 6.45 11.61 10.26
CA MET A 44 6.37 10.46 11.17
C MET A 44 5.77 10.88 12.51
N LYS A 45 4.44 11.04 12.52
CA LYS A 45 3.65 11.50 13.67
C LYS A 45 3.19 10.36 14.57
N LEU A 46 3.03 9.16 13.99
CA LEU A 46 2.59 7.96 14.69
C LEU A 46 3.70 6.92 14.79
N GLU A 47 3.78 6.31 15.95
CA GLU A 47 4.46 5.04 16.18
C GLU A 47 3.51 3.86 15.93
N LEU A 48 4.04 2.67 15.66
CA LEU A 48 3.18 1.51 15.40
C LEU A 48 2.34 1.12 16.63
N ASN A 49 2.84 1.35 17.83
CA ASN A 49 2.15 1.10 19.09
C ASN A 49 1.06 2.14 19.42
N ASP A 50 0.89 3.17 18.59
CA ASP A 50 -0.24 4.08 18.69
C ASP A 50 -1.53 3.45 18.15
N LEU A 51 -1.41 2.41 17.32
CA LEU A 51 -2.54 1.59 16.89
C LEU A 51 -2.87 0.55 17.96
N THR A 52 -4.15 0.40 18.29
CA THR A 52 -4.60 -0.74 19.08
C THR A 52 -4.38 -2.05 18.30
N ALA A 53 -4.33 -3.18 19.00
CA ALA A 53 -4.24 -4.49 18.36
C ALA A 53 -5.39 -4.73 17.36
N GLU A 54 -6.59 -4.27 17.69
CA GLU A 54 -7.78 -4.36 16.84
C GLU A 54 -7.65 -3.48 15.58
N GLN A 55 -7.15 -2.25 15.71
CA GLN A 55 -6.88 -1.37 14.57
C GLN A 55 -5.82 -1.99 13.64
N LEU A 56 -4.72 -2.50 14.21
CA LEU A 56 -3.67 -3.13 13.42
C LEU A 56 -4.19 -4.37 12.68
N ASP A 57 -4.95 -5.24 13.35
CA ASP A 57 -5.55 -6.42 12.72
C ASP A 57 -6.48 -6.02 11.57
N ALA A 58 -7.36 -5.04 11.78
CA ALA A 58 -8.24 -4.54 10.73
C ALA A 58 -7.48 -3.95 9.55
N LEU A 59 -6.43 -3.16 9.81
CA LEU A 59 -5.58 -2.62 8.74
C LEU A 59 -5.01 -3.74 7.86
N LEU A 60 -4.43 -4.76 8.48
CA LEU A 60 -3.82 -5.88 7.78
C LEU A 60 -4.87 -6.70 7.03
N LYS A 61 -5.92 -7.13 7.72
CA LYS A 61 -7.00 -7.94 7.14
C LYS A 61 -7.65 -7.26 5.93
N ILE A 62 -7.76 -5.94 5.96
CA ILE A 62 -8.40 -5.18 4.88
C ILE A 62 -7.41 -4.77 3.79
N GLN A 63 -6.16 -4.41 4.09
CA GLN A 63 -5.22 -3.88 3.08
C GLN A 63 -4.29 -4.93 2.51
N ASP A 64 -3.82 -5.87 3.34
CA ASP A 64 -2.77 -6.84 3.01
C ASP A 64 -2.80 -8.04 3.98
N PRO A 65 -3.78 -8.94 3.84
CA PRO A 65 -4.09 -9.98 4.84
C PRO A 65 -2.95 -10.96 5.10
N ASN A 66 -2.00 -11.10 4.17
CA ASN A 66 -0.84 -11.99 4.29
C ASN A 66 0.48 -11.24 4.55
N PHE A 67 0.38 -9.99 5.01
CA PHE A 67 1.50 -9.04 5.09
C PHE A 67 2.78 -9.60 5.72
N TYR A 68 2.67 -10.22 6.89
CA TYR A 68 3.83 -10.72 7.63
C TYR A 68 4.48 -11.94 6.99
N ASN A 69 3.75 -12.70 6.18
CA ASN A 69 4.26 -13.94 5.59
C ASN A 69 4.84 -13.73 4.19
N HIS A 70 4.32 -12.76 3.44
CA HIS A 70 4.82 -12.49 2.10
C HIS A 70 6.13 -11.69 2.14
N LYS A 71 6.92 -11.76 1.07
CA LYS A 71 8.20 -11.02 0.95
C LYS A 71 8.04 -9.83 0.00
N GLY A 72 7.19 -8.88 0.35
CA GLY A 72 6.89 -7.68 -0.45
C GLY A 72 5.82 -7.80 -1.53
N VAL A 73 5.44 -9.01 -1.96
CA VAL A 73 4.44 -9.22 -3.01
C VAL A 73 3.58 -10.42 -2.67
N ASP A 74 2.28 -10.29 -2.87
CA ASP A 74 1.31 -11.37 -2.73
C ASP A 74 0.22 -11.24 -3.79
N PHE A 75 0.05 -12.32 -4.56
CA PHE A 75 -0.94 -12.47 -5.62
C PHE A 75 -1.81 -13.71 -5.41
N ALA A 76 -1.70 -14.39 -4.27
CA ALA A 76 -2.41 -15.63 -4.01
C ALA A 76 -3.53 -15.43 -2.97
N THR A 77 -3.34 -14.51 -2.03
CA THR A 77 -4.31 -14.33 -0.94
C THR A 77 -5.50 -13.46 -1.38
N PRO A 78 -6.74 -13.98 -1.31
CA PRO A 78 -7.94 -13.20 -1.59
C PRO A 78 -7.99 -11.92 -0.76
N GLY A 79 -8.47 -10.84 -1.37
CA GLY A 79 -8.53 -9.54 -0.70
C GLY A 79 -7.22 -8.75 -0.63
N THR A 80 -6.04 -9.32 -0.97
CA THR A 80 -4.78 -8.55 -1.06
C THR A 80 -4.82 -7.55 -2.22
N GLY A 81 -5.37 -7.95 -3.36
CA GLY A 81 -5.36 -7.12 -4.55
C GLY A 81 -4.11 -7.25 -5.39
N VAL A 82 -3.91 -6.25 -6.25
CA VAL A 82 -2.78 -6.20 -7.20
C VAL A 82 -1.56 -5.44 -6.64
N THR A 83 -1.68 -4.88 -5.43
CA THR A 83 -0.66 -4.04 -4.80
C THR A 83 -0.68 -4.25 -3.28
N THR A 84 0.39 -4.83 -2.73
CA THR A 84 0.64 -4.94 -1.28
C THR A 84 1.00 -3.60 -0.66
N ILE A 85 1.03 -3.52 0.67
CA ILE A 85 1.55 -2.36 1.42
C ILE A 85 2.99 -2.03 0.97
N SER A 86 3.84 -3.04 0.88
CA SER A 86 5.25 -2.88 0.46
C SER A 86 5.35 -2.32 -0.97
N GLN A 87 4.53 -2.79 -1.92
CA GLN A 87 4.49 -2.23 -3.27
C GLN A 87 3.95 -0.78 -3.28
N GLY A 88 2.99 -0.47 -2.41
CA GLY A 88 2.44 0.88 -2.23
C GLY A 88 3.51 1.88 -1.80
N LEU A 89 4.30 1.53 -0.78
CA LEU A 89 5.42 2.36 -0.32
C LEU A 89 6.53 2.46 -1.36
N VAL A 90 6.86 1.36 -2.05
CA VAL A 90 7.82 1.41 -3.16
C VAL A 90 7.35 2.37 -4.26
N LYS A 91 6.04 2.40 -4.57
CA LYS A 91 5.47 3.39 -5.50
C LYS A 91 5.82 4.82 -5.08
N MET A 92 5.77 5.08 -3.78
CA MET A 92 5.87 6.42 -3.23
C MET A 92 7.33 6.90 -3.15
N TYR A 93 8.24 6.03 -2.72
CA TYR A 93 9.63 6.41 -2.47
C TYR A 93 10.56 6.24 -3.68
N TYR A 94 10.23 5.36 -4.63
CA TYR A 94 11.13 5.04 -5.75
C TYR A 94 10.68 5.64 -7.09
N PHE A 95 9.54 6.32 -7.12
CA PHE A 95 8.97 6.88 -8.35
C PHE A 95 8.45 8.29 -8.11
N GLU A 96 8.99 9.24 -8.85
CA GLU A 96 8.41 10.59 -8.94
C GLU A 96 7.10 10.58 -9.73
N ASN A 97 7.08 9.87 -10.86
CA ASN A 97 5.96 9.81 -11.78
C ASN A 97 5.64 8.36 -12.15
N PHE A 98 4.74 7.74 -11.38
CA PHE A 98 4.36 6.34 -11.58
C PHE A 98 3.32 6.17 -12.69
N LYS A 99 3.59 5.32 -13.67
CA LYS A 99 2.64 4.86 -14.71
C LYS A 99 2.62 3.33 -14.79
N PRO A 100 1.45 2.68 -14.68
CA PRO A 100 1.32 1.23 -14.85
C PRO A 100 1.92 0.75 -16.18
N GLY A 101 2.50 -0.46 -16.18
CA GLY A 101 3.28 -1.01 -17.30
C GLY A 101 4.69 -1.40 -16.86
N PRO A 102 5.76 -1.03 -17.58
CA PRO A 102 7.13 -1.35 -17.18
C PRO A 102 7.51 -0.90 -15.76
N GLN A 103 6.97 0.24 -15.30
CA GLN A 103 7.23 0.71 -13.94
C GLN A 103 6.51 -0.14 -12.87
N LYS A 104 5.38 -0.77 -13.18
CA LYS A 104 4.73 -1.73 -12.28
C LYS A 104 5.59 -2.99 -12.10
N VAL A 105 6.28 -3.42 -13.16
CA VAL A 105 7.28 -4.50 -13.07
C VAL A 105 8.44 -4.06 -12.19
N LYS A 106 9.01 -2.86 -12.42
CA LYS A 106 10.06 -2.29 -11.53
C LYS A 106 9.61 -2.25 -10.07
N GLN A 107 8.43 -1.70 -9.79
CA GLN A 107 7.87 -1.61 -8.43
C GLN A 107 7.81 -2.99 -7.78
N THR A 108 7.29 -3.98 -8.50
CA THR A 108 7.15 -5.35 -7.98
C THR A 108 8.51 -5.97 -7.68
N LEU A 109 9.49 -5.79 -8.56
CA LEU A 109 10.85 -6.29 -8.36
C LEU A 109 11.56 -5.59 -7.19
N ILE A 110 11.44 -4.26 -7.09
CA ILE A 110 12.00 -3.49 -5.98
C ILE A 110 11.37 -3.91 -4.66
N ALA A 111 10.03 -4.02 -4.59
CA ALA A 111 9.33 -4.50 -3.40
C ALA A 111 9.81 -5.90 -2.98
N ARG A 112 9.92 -6.82 -3.93
CA ARG A 112 10.25 -8.24 -3.69
C ARG A 112 11.71 -8.48 -3.29
N PHE A 113 12.63 -7.76 -3.92
CA PHE A 113 14.07 -8.07 -3.89
C PHE A 113 14.92 -7.00 -3.20
N ALA A 114 14.36 -5.83 -2.90
CA ALA A 114 15.07 -4.75 -2.21
C ALA A 114 14.33 -4.28 -0.97
N PHE A 115 13.18 -3.63 -1.13
CA PHE A 115 12.50 -2.91 -0.06
C PHE A 115 12.07 -3.81 1.10
N ASP A 116 11.18 -4.77 0.86
CA ASP A 116 10.64 -5.66 1.89
C ASP A 116 11.70 -6.55 2.57
N PRO A 117 12.65 -7.20 1.86
CA PRO A 117 13.66 -8.03 2.52
C PRO A 117 14.73 -7.22 3.28
N LEU A 118 14.87 -5.91 3.04
CA LEU A 118 15.86 -5.05 3.72
C LEU A 118 15.23 -4.15 4.79
N THR A 119 13.91 -4.19 4.95
CA THR A 119 13.17 -3.31 5.86
C THR A 119 12.31 -4.17 6.79
N PRO A 120 12.44 -4.03 8.13
CA PRO A 120 11.58 -4.76 9.07
C PRO A 120 10.10 -4.51 8.81
N LYS A 121 9.25 -5.54 8.99
CA LYS A 121 7.80 -5.45 8.74
C LYS A 121 7.13 -4.33 9.54
N ASP A 122 7.52 -4.18 10.79
CA ASP A 122 6.99 -3.13 11.67
C ASP A 122 7.39 -1.73 11.19
N THR A 123 8.60 -1.59 10.63
CA THR A 123 9.05 -0.35 9.99
C THR A 123 8.24 -0.04 8.75
N ILE A 124 7.95 -1.04 7.91
CA ILE A 124 7.08 -0.90 6.73
C ILE A 124 5.69 -0.43 7.17
N LEU A 125 5.13 -1.01 8.23
CA LEU A 125 3.83 -0.59 8.76
C LEU A 125 3.85 0.83 9.33
N LYS A 126 4.90 1.19 10.09
CA LYS A 126 5.08 2.56 10.58
C LYS A 126 5.10 3.57 9.44
N LEU A 127 5.86 3.30 8.37
CA LEU A 127 5.88 4.15 7.19
C LEU A 127 4.48 4.23 6.55
N PHE A 128 3.79 3.09 6.41
CA PHE A 128 2.46 3.04 5.81
C PHE A 128 1.43 3.87 6.57
N VAL A 129 1.34 3.75 7.89
CA VAL A 129 0.36 4.51 8.68
C VAL A 129 0.62 6.02 8.68
N ASN A 130 1.85 6.45 8.39
CA ASN A 130 2.19 7.88 8.32
C ASN A 130 2.12 8.45 6.89
N GLU A 131 2.08 7.61 5.85
CA GLU A 131 2.14 8.09 4.46
C GLU A 131 0.96 7.66 3.59
N ALA A 132 0.08 6.78 4.09
CA ALA A 132 -1.13 6.36 3.39
C ALA A 132 -1.91 7.57 2.88
N TYR A 133 -2.11 7.65 1.56
CA TYR A 133 -2.85 8.73 0.94
C TYR A 133 -4.34 8.54 1.18
N LEU A 134 -4.94 9.49 1.89
CA LEU A 134 -6.33 9.43 2.34
C LEU A 134 -7.22 10.45 1.62
N GLY A 135 -6.70 11.19 0.64
CA GLY A 135 -7.47 12.12 -0.15
C GLY A 135 -6.76 13.46 -0.28
N GLN A 136 -7.50 14.51 -0.58
CA GLN A 136 -6.93 15.84 -0.72
C GLN A 136 -7.88 16.92 -0.22
N GLU A 137 -7.29 17.99 0.30
CA GLU A 137 -7.97 19.21 0.68
C GLU A 137 -7.41 20.35 -0.16
N ASN A 138 -8.25 21.06 -0.92
CA ASN A 138 -7.84 22.25 -1.69
C ASN A 138 -6.58 22.02 -2.55
N GLY A 139 -6.44 20.83 -3.13
CA GLY A 139 -5.30 20.43 -3.96
C GLY A 139 -4.06 19.95 -3.19
N LYS A 140 -4.08 19.96 -1.85
CA LYS A 140 -3.01 19.40 -1.01
C LYS A 140 -3.36 17.97 -0.59
N PRO A 141 -2.41 17.02 -0.66
CA PRO A 141 -2.67 15.65 -0.26
C PRO A 141 -2.81 15.54 1.27
N VAL A 142 -3.82 14.81 1.71
CA VAL A 142 -3.99 14.36 3.10
C VAL A 142 -3.35 12.98 3.19
N LYS A 143 -2.25 12.86 3.94
CA LYS A 143 -1.47 11.63 4.04
C LYS A 143 -1.20 11.29 5.50
N GLY A 144 -1.24 10.00 5.80
CA GLY A 144 -1.07 9.50 7.15
C GLY A 144 -2.34 9.60 7.98
N PHE A 145 -2.46 8.67 8.93
CA PHE A 145 -3.66 8.55 9.75
C PHE A 145 -3.84 9.72 10.71
N GLU A 146 -2.78 10.29 11.27
CA GLU A 146 -2.88 11.46 12.15
C GLU A 146 -3.45 12.67 11.42
N ASP A 147 -2.89 13.04 10.28
CA ASP A 147 -3.35 14.22 9.52
C ASP A 147 -4.76 14.03 8.99
N ALA A 148 -5.10 12.80 8.58
CA ALA A 148 -6.47 12.47 8.19
C ALA A 148 -7.44 12.52 9.38
N SER A 149 -7.03 12.11 10.57
CA SER A 149 -7.86 12.19 11.78
C SER A 149 -8.19 13.65 12.12
N GLN A 150 -7.19 14.52 12.09
CA GLN A 150 -7.35 15.94 12.34
C GLN A 150 -8.21 16.61 11.26
N TYR A 151 -8.01 16.22 10.00
CA TYR A 151 -8.74 16.80 8.88
C TYR A 151 -10.22 16.38 8.85
N TYR A 152 -10.51 15.08 8.94
CA TYR A 152 -11.87 14.55 8.75
C TYR A 152 -12.73 14.59 10.02
N PHE A 153 -12.10 14.52 11.20
CA PHE A 153 -12.80 14.37 12.48
C PHE A 153 -12.43 15.42 13.53
N HIS A 154 -11.43 16.26 13.27
CA HIS A 154 -10.91 17.24 14.24
C HIS A 154 -10.47 16.59 15.55
N LYS A 155 -9.80 15.43 15.43
CA LYS A 155 -9.34 14.61 16.56
C LYS A 155 -7.91 14.15 16.33
N GLU A 156 -7.18 13.93 17.42
CA GLU A 156 -5.96 13.13 17.37
C GLU A 156 -6.31 11.68 17.00
N PHE A 157 -5.40 10.97 16.33
CA PHE A 157 -5.65 9.58 15.90
C PHE A 157 -6.11 8.68 17.05
N LYS A 158 -5.51 8.82 18.23
CA LYS A 158 -5.82 8.03 19.43
C LYS A 158 -7.23 8.28 20.00
N GLN A 159 -7.88 9.36 19.57
CA GLN A 159 -9.23 9.73 20.01
C GLN A 159 -10.31 9.30 19.03
N LEU A 160 -9.93 8.73 17.87
CA LEU A 160 -10.90 8.19 16.93
C LEU A 160 -11.67 7.05 17.58
N ASN A 161 -12.99 7.06 17.39
CA ASN A 161 -13.77 5.86 17.63
C ASN A 161 -13.56 4.85 16.50
N TRP A 162 -14.08 3.64 16.70
CA TRP A 162 -13.90 2.54 15.76
C TRP A 162 -14.42 2.85 14.35
N ASP A 163 -15.58 3.49 14.25
CA ASP A 163 -16.20 3.79 12.95
C ASP A 163 -15.45 4.89 12.20
N GLU A 164 -14.90 5.87 12.92
CA GLU A 164 -14.04 6.91 12.35
C GLU A 164 -12.74 6.32 11.81
N TYR A 165 -12.12 5.41 12.57
CA TYR A 165 -10.95 4.65 12.13
C TYR A 165 -11.25 3.83 10.86
N LEU A 166 -12.36 3.08 10.87
CA LEU A 166 -12.78 2.30 9.71
C LEU A 166 -13.13 3.20 8.51
N SER A 167 -13.67 4.40 8.74
CA SER A 167 -13.91 5.39 7.69
C SER A 167 -12.60 5.81 7.01
N LEU A 168 -11.51 6.04 7.76
CA LEU A 168 -10.18 6.29 7.17
C LEU A 168 -9.66 5.07 6.41
N LEU A 169 -9.71 3.88 7.04
CA LEU A 169 -9.26 2.63 6.42
C LEU A 169 -9.99 2.34 5.09
N SER A 170 -11.26 2.71 5.02
CA SER A 170 -12.10 2.58 3.83
C SER A 170 -11.56 3.39 2.64
N MET A 171 -10.91 4.52 2.89
CA MET A 171 -10.46 5.47 1.87
C MET A 171 -9.18 5.01 1.19
N ILE A 172 -8.25 4.37 1.89
CA ILE A 172 -6.88 4.05 1.40
C ILE A 172 -6.85 3.49 -0.02
N ARG A 173 -7.73 2.53 -0.35
CA ARG A 173 -7.72 1.88 -1.67
C ARG A 173 -8.29 2.74 -2.79
N ALA A 174 -9.28 3.57 -2.49
CA ALA A 174 -9.91 4.44 -3.48
C ALA A 174 -10.37 5.75 -2.82
N PRO A 175 -9.43 6.67 -2.50
CA PRO A 175 -9.73 7.83 -1.66
C PRO A 175 -10.77 8.76 -2.25
N PHE A 176 -10.83 8.86 -3.58
CA PHE A 176 -11.86 9.64 -4.26
C PHE A 176 -13.24 8.96 -4.24
N LYS A 177 -13.32 7.63 -4.38
CA LYS A 177 -14.59 6.87 -4.40
C LYS A 177 -15.25 6.82 -3.03
N PHE A 178 -14.44 6.77 -1.97
CA PHE A 178 -14.91 6.66 -0.58
C PHE A 178 -14.60 7.90 0.23
N HIS A 179 -14.40 9.06 -0.43
CA HIS A 179 -14.05 10.31 0.23
C HIS A 179 -15.05 10.64 1.34
N TYR A 180 -14.57 10.88 2.56
CA TYR A 180 -15.43 11.04 3.73
C TYR A 180 -16.47 12.15 3.57
N PHE A 181 -16.07 13.34 3.08
CA PHE A 181 -16.99 14.47 2.89
C PHE A 181 -17.80 14.42 1.59
N ASN A 182 -17.19 13.92 0.50
CA ASN A 182 -17.77 14.07 -0.85
C ASN A 182 -18.61 12.84 -1.25
N GLU A 183 -18.32 11.69 -0.62
CA GLU A 183 -18.89 10.38 -0.95
C GLU A 183 -19.28 9.65 0.35
N ARG A 184 -19.89 10.40 1.29
CA ARG A 184 -20.15 9.94 2.67
C ARG A 184 -20.96 8.65 2.73
N GLU A 185 -21.98 8.52 1.89
CA GLU A 185 -22.81 7.31 1.81
C GLU A 185 -21.98 6.09 1.39
N LYS A 186 -21.19 6.20 0.31
CA LYS A 186 -20.30 5.13 -0.16
C LYS A 186 -19.23 4.78 0.89
N ASN A 187 -18.71 5.77 1.62
CA ASN A 187 -17.79 5.56 2.73
C ASN A 187 -18.45 4.71 3.83
N LEU A 188 -19.65 5.08 4.28
CA LEU A 188 -20.40 4.36 5.31
C LEU A 188 -20.79 2.94 4.87
N GLU A 189 -21.24 2.76 3.62
CA GLU A 189 -21.50 1.43 3.06
C GLU A 189 -20.25 0.55 3.11
N ARG A 190 -19.09 1.11 2.73
CA ARG A 190 -17.82 0.40 2.77
C ARG A 190 -17.41 0.06 4.20
N VAL A 191 -17.61 0.95 5.17
CA VAL A 191 -17.38 0.65 6.59
C VAL A 191 -18.23 -0.53 7.03
N GLY A 192 -19.53 -0.57 6.66
CA GLY A 192 -20.40 -1.71 6.94
C GLY A 192 -19.89 -3.01 6.33
N ARG A 193 -19.39 -2.98 5.10
CA ARG A 193 -18.78 -4.14 4.43
C ARG A 193 -17.48 -4.58 5.11
N ILE A 194 -16.61 -3.64 5.52
CA ILE A 194 -15.40 -3.94 6.29
C ILE A 194 -15.77 -4.64 7.59
N LYS A 195 -16.77 -4.14 8.34
CA LYS A 195 -17.23 -4.78 9.58
C LYS A 195 -17.64 -6.24 9.37
N LYS A 196 -18.33 -6.57 8.26
CA LYS A 196 -18.67 -7.96 7.91
C LYS A 196 -17.42 -8.82 7.71
N VAL A 197 -16.40 -8.29 7.02
CA VAL A 197 -15.12 -9.00 6.86
C VAL A 197 -14.42 -9.22 8.20
N LEU A 198 -14.40 -8.20 9.07
CA LEU A 198 -13.78 -8.31 10.39
C LEU A 198 -14.51 -9.33 11.27
N ALA A 199 -15.84 -9.34 11.25
CA ALA A 199 -16.69 -10.29 11.97
C ALA A 199 -16.64 -11.73 11.41
N GLY A 200 -16.13 -11.93 10.19
CA GLY A 200 -16.10 -13.23 9.52
C GLY A 200 -17.37 -13.56 8.72
N ASP A 201 -18.33 -12.63 8.67
CA ASP A 201 -19.57 -12.75 7.88
C ASP A 201 -19.34 -12.61 6.37
N TYR A 202 -18.14 -12.17 5.96
CA TYR A 202 -17.74 -12.07 4.56
C TYR A 202 -16.28 -12.48 4.39
N THR A 203 -16.01 -13.39 3.46
CA THR A 203 -14.65 -13.76 3.06
C THR A 203 -14.45 -13.34 1.60
N PRO A 204 -13.40 -12.53 1.29
CA PRO A 204 -13.11 -12.15 -0.09
C PRO A 204 -12.94 -13.39 -0.97
N VAL A 205 -13.61 -13.38 -2.12
CA VAL A 205 -13.64 -14.57 -3.01
C VAL A 205 -12.32 -14.72 -3.78
N ASP A 206 -11.73 -13.60 -4.19
CA ASP A 206 -10.48 -13.55 -4.94
C ASP A 206 -9.75 -12.21 -4.71
N ASN A 207 -8.64 -11.99 -5.40
CA ASN A 207 -7.85 -10.76 -5.24
C ASN A 207 -8.54 -9.51 -5.78
N SER A 208 -9.52 -9.64 -6.66
CA SER A 208 -10.25 -8.49 -7.20
C SER A 208 -11.44 -8.06 -6.33
N ASP A 209 -11.82 -8.87 -5.35
CA ASP A 209 -12.85 -8.57 -4.36
C ASP A 209 -12.31 -7.66 -3.23
N LEU A 210 -11.96 -6.42 -3.60
CA LEU A 210 -11.34 -5.44 -2.70
C LEU A 210 -12.34 -4.54 -1.99
N PHE A 211 -13.59 -4.56 -2.46
CA PHE A 211 -14.66 -3.70 -1.99
C PHE A 211 -15.81 -4.45 -1.34
N TYR A 212 -15.76 -5.80 -1.35
CA TYR A 212 -16.67 -6.68 -0.62
C TYR A 212 -18.14 -6.40 -0.96
N ASP A 213 -18.37 -6.09 -2.24
CA ASP A 213 -19.65 -5.69 -2.82
C ASP A 213 -20.24 -6.77 -3.75
N ARG A 214 -19.60 -7.94 -3.79
CA ARG A 214 -20.11 -9.11 -4.50
C ARG A 214 -21.24 -9.73 -3.68
N ARG A 215 -22.31 -10.11 -4.39
CA ARG A 215 -23.45 -10.83 -3.83
C ARG A 215 -23.19 -12.32 -3.83
#